data_AF-A0A9W4NX37-F1
#
_entry.id   AF-A0A9W4NX37-F1
#
_cell.length_a   1.000
_cell.length_b   1.000
_cell.length_c   1.000
_cell.angle_alpha   90.00
_cell.angle_beta   90.00
_cell.angle_gamma   90.00
#
_symmetry.space_group_name_H-M   'P 1'
#
loop_
_entity.id
_entity.type
_entity.pdbx_description
1 polymer ?
#
loop_
_entity_poly.entity_id
_entity_poly.type
_entity_poly.pdbx_seq_one_letter_code
_entity_poly.pdbx_strand_id
1 'polypeptide(L)'
;MSRPGDFDNMIGTDFALAQSLLSPPGALRLDDVLSECYQTFGADERDSECGPPFAVLKFACHSTTNPTQHGFIRMYIQIPYDRTLRSSREIRELQAEDNPVHKEYEALTTLSKSKCSKCMATPELLGYGQGRQGPEAYVPNGYITYVAWQRVPGSPLDSRFFWLEENRQYRDEVRAAFAVAYKELNKYGWQPAIRGPRKLIYDSFSKTM
;
A
#
# COMPACT_ATOMS: atom_id res chain seq x y z
N MET A 1 16.45 8.22 19.98
CA MET A 1 16.20 8.86 18.67
C MET A 1 14.70 8.89 18.48
N SER A 2 14.09 10.07 18.33
CA SER A 2 12.65 10.18 18.09
C SER A 2 12.36 9.62 16.69
N ARG A 3 11.53 8.56 16.60
CA ARG A 3 11.11 8.02 15.31
C ARG A 3 10.39 9.14 14.53
N PRO A 4 10.72 9.39 13.25
CA PRO A 4 9.87 10.24 12.43
C PRO A 4 8.51 9.56 12.28
N GLY A 5 7.41 10.30 12.44
CA GLY A 5 6.10 9.80 12.04
C GLY A 5 5.47 8.77 12.97
N ASP A 6 5.04 9.18 14.17
CA ASP A 6 3.96 8.47 14.84
C ASP A 6 2.67 8.77 14.07
N PHE A 7 2.12 7.76 13.38
CA PHE A 7 0.87 7.82 12.64
C PHE A 7 -0.24 7.02 13.33
N ASP A 8 -0.04 6.59 14.58
CA ASP A 8 -1.07 5.90 15.36
C ASP A 8 -2.31 6.79 15.57
N ASN A 9 -2.13 8.12 15.51
CA ASN A 9 -3.20 9.10 15.53
C ASN A 9 -4.19 9.00 14.34
N MET A 10 -3.83 8.28 13.28
CA MET A 10 -4.72 8.04 12.14
C MET A 10 -5.72 6.89 12.39
N ILE A 11 -5.48 6.05 13.40
CA ILE A 11 -6.40 4.96 13.75
C ILE A 11 -7.76 5.54 14.17
N GLY A 12 -8.83 4.94 13.68
CA GLY A 12 -10.21 5.38 13.93
C GLY A 12 -10.61 6.64 13.16
N THR A 13 -9.80 7.11 12.22
CA THR A 13 -10.19 8.19 11.30
C THR A 13 -10.94 7.63 10.10
N ASP A 14 -11.91 8.41 9.60
CA ASP A 14 -12.64 8.09 8.39
C ASP A 14 -11.95 8.77 7.20
N PHE A 15 -11.41 7.95 6.31
CA PHE A 15 -10.63 8.41 5.18
C PHE A 15 -11.47 8.42 3.89
N ALA A 16 -11.74 9.61 3.37
CA ALA A 16 -12.45 9.78 2.10
C ALA A 16 -11.51 9.55 0.92
N LEU A 17 -11.84 8.59 0.06
CA LEU A 17 -11.07 8.30 -1.15
C LEU A 17 -11.43 9.30 -2.26
N ALA A 18 -10.44 9.96 -2.85
CA ALA A 18 -10.64 10.90 -3.96
C ALA A 18 -11.31 10.21 -5.15
N GLN A 19 -10.80 9.03 -5.53
CA GLN A 19 -11.51 8.13 -6.44
C GLN A 19 -12.02 6.92 -5.68
N SER A 20 -13.27 6.99 -5.21
CA SER A 20 -13.95 5.85 -4.60
C SER A 20 -14.47 4.89 -5.65
N LEU A 21 -14.21 3.60 -5.45
CA LEU A 21 -14.78 2.48 -6.21
C LEU A 21 -15.70 1.62 -5.33
N LEU A 22 -15.99 2.07 -4.11
CA LEU A 22 -16.91 1.44 -3.18
C LEU A 22 -18.35 1.52 -3.72
N SER A 23 -19.11 0.46 -3.48
CA SER A 23 -20.55 0.41 -3.76
C SER A 23 -21.28 -0.14 -2.52
N PRO A 24 -21.99 0.70 -1.76
CA PRO A 24 -22.26 2.12 -1.98
C PRO A 24 -21.03 3.02 -1.69
N PRO A 25 -20.93 4.22 -2.30
CA PRO A 25 -19.84 5.16 -2.05
C PRO A 25 -19.77 5.53 -0.56
N GLY A 26 -18.57 5.46 0.00
CA GLY A 26 -18.34 5.72 1.43
C GLY A 26 -16.88 6.07 1.71
N ALA A 27 -16.61 6.35 2.98
CA ALA A 27 -15.25 6.48 3.50
C ALA A 27 -14.73 5.12 3.99
N LEU A 28 -13.41 4.99 4.11
CA LEU A 28 -12.78 3.85 4.76
C LEU A 28 -12.36 4.26 6.16
N ARG A 29 -12.85 3.55 7.17
CA ARG A 29 -12.36 3.74 8.54
C ARG A 29 -11.09 2.93 8.74
N LEU A 30 -10.05 3.56 9.28
CA LEU A 30 -8.77 2.92 9.55
C LEU A 30 -8.82 2.18 10.89
N ASP A 31 -8.54 0.88 10.88
CA ASP A 31 -8.70 0.01 12.05
C ASP A 31 -7.39 -0.19 12.80
N ASP A 32 -6.36 -0.68 12.11
CA ASP A 32 -5.08 -1.06 12.70
C ASP A 32 -3.93 -0.71 11.77
N VAL A 33 -2.79 -0.30 12.33
CA VAL A 33 -1.52 -0.17 11.60
C VAL A 33 -0.90 -1.56 11.43
N LEU A 34 -0.71 -1.99 10.19
CA LEU A 34 -0.11 -3.29 9.86
C LEU A 34 1.39 -3.21 9.60
N SER A 35 1.86 -2.07 9.06
CA SER A 35 3.28 -1.84 8.83
C SER A 35 3.57 -0.37 8.59
N GLU A 36 4.70 0.09 9.12
CA GLU A 36 5.27 1.40 8.87
C GLU A 36 6.71 1.22 8.40
N CYS A 37 7.03 1.76 7.24
CA CYS A 37 8.39 1.80 6.71
C CYS A 37 8.75 3.24 6.36
N TYR A 38 10.01 3.62 6.58
CA TYR A 38 10.48 4.98 6.33
C TYR A 38 11.66 4.93 5.38
N GLN A 39 11.60 5.72 4.33
CA GLN A 39 12.73 6.03 3.46
C GLN A 39 13.19 7.44 3.82
N THR A 40 14.21 7.50 4.69
CA THR A 40 14.79 8.74 5.20
C THR A 40 16.05 9.08 4.42
N PHE A 41 16.29 10.37 4.21
CA PHE A 41 17.48 10.87 3.53
C PHE A 41 18.08 12.04 4.29
N GLY A 42 19.40 12.18 4.18
CA GLY A 42 20.12 13.36 4.63
C GLY A 42 19.77 14.59 3.78
N ALA A 43 19.98 15.79 4.34
CA ALA A 43 19.78 17.03 3.59
C ALA A 43 20.75 17.18 2.39
N ASP A 44 21.87 16.47 2.43
CA ASP A 44 22.87 16.33 1.36
C ASP A 44 22.40 15.46 0.19
N GLU A 45 21.35 14.66 0.38
CA GLU A 45 20.78 13.76 -0.63
C GLU A 45 19.54 14.36 -1.31
N ARG A 46 19.26 15.65 -1.09
CA ARG A 46 18.11 16.38 -1.63
C ARG A 46 18.04 16.35 -3.17
N ASP A 47 19.19 16.34 -3.82
CA ASP A 47 19.28 16.29 -5.29
C ASP A 47 19.42 14.84 -5.82
N SER A 48 19.15 13.82 -5.00
CA SER A 48 19.24 12.44 -5.44
C SER A 48 18.08 12.07 -6.39
N GLU A 49 18.37 11.19 -7.35
CA GLU A 49 17.34 10.63 -8.26
C GLU A 49 16.26 9.80 -7.53
N CYS A 50 16.43 9.54 -6.23
CA CYS A 50 15.50 8.76 -5.42
C CYS A 50 14.26 9.53 -4.96
N GLY A 51 14.22 10.84 -5.16
CA GLY A 51 13.11 11.70 -4.73
C GLY A 51 13.13 12.01 -3.22
N PRO A 52 12.09 12.70 -2.72
CA PRO A 52 12.06 13.17 -1.35
C PRO A 52 11.88 12.00 -0.35
N PRO A 53 12.24 12.20 0.93
CA PRO A 53 11.94 11.24 1.98
C PRO A 53 10.44 10.97 2.10
N PHE A 54 10.06 9.71 2.34
CA PHE A 54 8.66 9.35 2.56
C PHE A 54 8.47 8.18 3.54
N ALA A 55 7.28 8.15 4.14
CA ALA A 55 6.78 7.03 4.92
C ALA A 55 5.80 6.20 4.08
N VAL A 56 5.85 4.89 4.25
CA VAL A 56 4.91 3.91 3.69
C VAL A 56 4.15 3.28 4.83
N LEU A 57 2.87 3.60 4.91
CA LEU A 57 1.97 3.10 5.93
C LEU A 57 1.00 2.11 5.30
N LYS A 58 0.74 1.00 5.98
CA LYS A 58 -0.32 0.06 5.60
C LYS A 58 -1.28 -0.10 6.77
N PHE A 59 -2.56 0.18 6.53
CA PHE A 59 -3.62 -0.01 7.50
C PHE A 59 -4.56 -1.14 7.08
N ALA A 60 -5.12 -1.84 8.07
CA ALA A 60 -6.40 -2.51 7.91
C ALA A 60 -7.51 -1.47 7.94
N CYS A 61 -8.55 -1.67 7.12
CA CYS A 61 -9.69 -0.76 7.09
C CYS A 61 -10.98 -1.48 6.74
N HIS A 62 -12.11 -0.84 7.03
CA HIS A 62 -13.43 -1.27 6.57
C HIS A 62 -14.24 -0.10 6.02
N SER A 63 -15.22 -0.40 5.17
CA SER A 63 -16.14 0.61 4.66
C SER A 63 -17.09 1.10 5.75
N THR A 64 -17.23 2.42 5.90
CA THR A 64 -18.18 3.01 6.86
C THR A 64 -19.63 2.75 6.47
N THR A 65 -19.90 2.52 5.18
CA THR A 65 -21.25 2.21 4.67
C THR A 65 -21.56 0.71 4.69
N ASN A 66 -20.53 -0.14 4.67
CA ASN A 66 -20.67 -1.59 4.78
C ASN A 66 -19.52 -2.17 5.65
N PRO A 67 -19.74 -2.35 6.96
CA PRO A 67 -18.70 -2.86 7.87
C PRO A 67 -18.16 -4.25 7.54
N THR A 68 -18.87 -5.04 6.74
CA THR A 68 -18.41 -6.37 6.30
C THR A 68 -17.38 -6.28 5.16
N GLN A 69 -17.30 -5.14 4.48
CA GLN A 69 -16.34 -4.90 3.42
C GLN A 69 -15.00 -4.45 4.03
N HIS A 70 -14.15 -5.43 4.33
CA HIS A 70 -12.80 -5.20 4.81
C HIS A 70 -11.80 -5.04 3.66
N GLY A 71 -10.76 -4.25 3.92
CA GLY A 71 -9.70 -3.96 2.99
C GLY A 71 -8.40 -3.61 3.67
N PHE A 72 -7.47 -3.22 2.82
CA PHE A 72 -6.23 -2.60 3.22
C PHE A 72 -6.08 -1.28 2.48
N ILE A 73 -5.50 -0.29 3.13
CA ILE A 73 -5.05 0.93 2.47
C ILE A 73 -3.56 1.08 2.68
N ARG A 74 -2.85 1.44 1.62
CA ARG A 74 -1.47 1.87 1.70
C ARG A 74 -1.37 3.34 1.35
N MET A 75 -0.64 4.06 2.20
CA MET A 75 -0.38 5.48 2.05
C MET A 75 1.12 5.71 1.93
N TYR A 76 1.48 6.55 0.99
CA TYR A 76 2.82 7.09 0.79
C TYR A 76 2.74 8.56 1.15
N ILE A 77 3.42 8.95 2.23
CA ILE A 77 3.33 10.29 2.82
C ILE A 77 4.72 10.89 2.85
N GLN A 78 4.90 12.08 2.26
CA GLN A 78 6.17 12.78 2.33
C GLN A 78 6.53 13.11 3.79
N ILE A 79 7.77 12.80 4.19
CA ILE A 79 8.30 13.15 5.51
C ILE A 79 9.47 14.13 5.34
N PRO A 80 9.79 14.93 6.37
CA PRO A 80 10.87 15.90 6.28
C PRO A 80 12.24 15.20 6.17
N TYR A 81 13.21 15.89 5.55
CA TYR A 81 14.61 15.45 5.53
C TYR A 81 15.16 15.27 6.94
N ASP A 82 16.14 14.38 7.09
CA ASP A 82 16.74 14.08 8.37
C ASP A 82 17.21 15.35 9.08
N ARG A 83 17.02 15.37 10.40
CA ARG A 83 17.32 16.51 11.30
C ARG A 83 16.43 17.74 11.10
N THR A 84 15.55 17.78 10.11
CA THR A 84 14.59 18.89 9.93
C THR A 84 13.21 18.63 10.54
N LEU A 85 12.99 17.44 11.11
CA LEU A 85 11.74 17.08 11.80
C LEU A 85 11.34 18.09 12.89
N ARG A 86 12.31 18.66 13.61
CA ARG A 86 12.10 19.66 14.67
C ARG A 86 12.18 21.12 14.18
N SER A 87 12.43 21.32 12.89
CA SER A 87 12.44 22.66 12.31
C SER A 87 11.03 23.27 12.29
N SER A 88 10.97 24.59 12.10
CA SER A 88 9.70 25.30 11.99
C SER A 88 8.85 24.75 10.84
N ARG A 89 7.54 25.01 10.89
CA ARG A 89 6.59 24.57 9.87
C ARG A 89 6.98 25.08 8.49
N GLU A 90 7.39 26.33 8.42
CA GLU A 90 7.78 27.02 7.19
C GLU A 90 9.00 26.33 6.55
N ILE A 91 9.99 25.94 7.36
CA ILE A 91 11.16 25.20 6.86
C ILE A 91 10.77 23.83 6.31
N ARG A 92 9.82 23.14 6.94
CA ARG A 92 9.33 21.83 6.47
C ARG A 92 8.46 21.97 5.22
N GLU A 93 7.63 23.01 5.14
CA GLU A 93 6.79 23.30 3.96
C GLU A 93 7.63 23.59 2.72
N LEU A 94 8.77 24.27 2.86
CA LEU A 94 9.74 24.49 1.76
C LEU A 94 10.34 23.19 1.20
N GLN A 95 10.13 22.05 1.85
CA GLN A 95 10.57 20.73 1.38
C GLN A 95 9.46 20.04 0.57
N ALA A 96 8.24 20.59 0.54
CA ALA A 96 7.14 20.00 -0.21
C ALA A 96 7.50 19.86 -1.69
N GLU A 97 7.41 18.64 -2.19
CA GLU A 97 7.66 18.32 -3.59
C GLU A 97 6.37 17.89 -4.29
N ASP A 98 6.40 17.87 -5.61
CA ASP A 98 5.29 17.34 -6.41
C ASP A 98 5.20 15.83 -6.27
N ASN A 99 3.99 15.27 -6.42
CA ASN A 99 3.70 13.86 -6.21
C ASN A 99 4.58 12.95 -7.08
N PRO A 100 5.59 12.24 -6.55
CA PRO A 100 6.28 11.21 -7.31
C PRO A 100 5.31 10.04 -7.55
N VAL A 101 5.33 9.46 -8.75
CA VAL A 101 4.47 8.32 -9.08
C VAL A 101 5.05 7.07 -8.44
N HIS A 102 4.42 6.61 -7.36
CA HIS A 102 4.76 5.32 -6.74
C HIS A 102 4.34 4.17 -7.65
N LYS A 103 5.28 3.28 -7.98
CA LYS A 103 5.06 2.19 -8.95
C LYS A 103 3.92 1.25 -8.61
N GLU A 104 3.67 1.02 -7.33
CA GLU A 104 2.53 0.19 -6.91
C GLU A 104 1.18 0.87 -7.14
N TYR A 105 1.09 2.18 -6.89
CA TYR A 105 -0.09 2.97 -7.22
C TYR A 105 -0.36 2.92 -8.73
N GLU A 106 0.68 3.14 -9.54
CA GLU A 106 0.60 3.03 -11.00
C GLU A 106 0.12 1.64 -11.45
N ALA A 107 0.73 0.57 -10.92
CA ALA A 107 0.38 -0.81 -11.24
C ALA A 107 -1.09 -1.12 -10.93
N LEU A 108 -1.51 -0.91 -9.68
CA LEU A 108 -2.85 -1.29 -9.24
C LEU A 108 -3.94 -0.48 -9.95
N THR A 109 -3.73 0.83 -10.14
CA THR A 109 -4.69 1.67 -10.86
C THR A 109 -4.77 1.35 -12.35
N THR A 110 -3.66 0.92 -12.96
CA THR A 110 -3.64 0.48 -14.36
C THR A 110 -4.39 -0.85 -14.51
N LEU A 111 -4.12 -1.81 -13.62
CA LEU A 111 -4.78 -3.12 -13.61
C LEU A 111 -6.28 -3.01 -13.36
N SER A 112 -6.72 -2.07 -12.51
CA SER A 112 -8.15 -1.84 -12.25
C SER A 112 -8.87 -1.16 -13.42
N LYS A 113 -8.17 -0.35 -14.22
CA LYS A 113 -8.75 0.40 -15.35
C LYS A 113 -8.72 -0.36 -16.69
N SER A 114 -8.08 -1.52 -16.74
CA SER A 114 -8.00 -2.33 -17.95
C SER A 114 -9.40 -2.64 -18.50
N LYS A 115 -9.67 -2.19 -19.73
CA LYS A 115 -10.97 -2.36 -20.42
C LYS A 115 -11.15 -3.75 -21.03
N CYS A 116 -10.06 -4.48 -21.27
CA CYS A 116 -10.11 -5.75 -22.00
C CYS A 116 -10.52 -6.93 -21.11
N SER A 117 -10.07 -6.94 -19.86
CA SER A 117 -10.44 -7.92 -18.83
C SER A 117 -9.94 -7.46 -17.45
N LYS A 118 -10.67 -7.81 -16.39
CA LYS A 118 -10.26 -7.65 -15.00
C LYS A 118 -9.13 -8.63 -14.69
N CYS A 119 -7.99 -8.13 -14.19
CA CYS A 119 -6.90 -9.00 -13.74
C CYS A 119 -7.34 -9.76 -12.48
N MET A 120 -7.38 -11.08 -12.55
CA MET A 120 -7.78 -11.92 -11.42
C MET A 120 -6.65 -12.14 -10.40
N ALA A 121 -5.42 -11.81 -10.74
CA ALA A 121 -4.23 -11.98 -9.89
C ALA A 121 -3.99 -10.81 -8.92
N THR A 122 -4.84 -9.78 -8.95
CA THR A 122 -4.76 -8.66 -8.01
C THR A 122 -6.08 -8.46 -7.29
N PRO A 123 -6.04 -8.08 -5.99
CA PRO A 123 -7.24 -7.70 -5.27
C PRO A 123 -7.99 -6.55 -5.96
N GLU A 124 -9.30 -6.52 -5.77
CA GLU A 124 -10.14 -5.42 -6.26
C GLU A 124 -9.81 -4.11 -5.55
N LEU A 125 -9.68 -3.02 -6.31
CA LEU A 125 -9.47 -1.71 -5.72
C LEU A 125 -10.77 -1.19 -5.11
N LEU A 126 -10.68 -0.72 -3.87
CA LEU A 126 -11.74 0.01 -3.17
C LEU A 126 -11.68 1.50 -3.50
N GLY A 127 -10.50 2.00 -3.85
CA GLY A 127 -10.30 3.35 -4.34
C GLY A 127 -8.85 3.80 -4.21
N TYR A 128 -8.56 4.98 -4.71
CA TYR A 128 -7.20 5.49 -4.76
C TYR A 128 -7.21 7.01 -4.91
N GLY A 129 -6.05 7.65 -4.72
CA GLY A 129 -5.94 9.09 -4.90
C GLY A 129 -4.52 9.61 -4.67
N GLN A 130 -4.32 10.84 -5.09
CA GLN A 130 -3.14 11.64 -4.82
C GLN A 130 -3.61 13.00 -4.33
N GLY A 131 -2.86 13.61 -3.42
CA GLY A 131 -3.25 14.85 -2.79
C GLY A 131 -2.07 15.56 -2.13
N ARG A 132 -2.41 16.57 -1.32
CA ARG A 132 -1.50 17.38 -0.53
C ARG A 132 -1.79 17.20 0.94
N GLN A 133 -0.75 17.20 1.75
CA GLN A 133 -0.82 17.14 3.19
C GLN A 133 -1.32 18.47 3.78
N GLY A 134 -2.06 18.38 4.88
CA GLY A 134 -2.59 19.54 5.59
C GLY A 134 -1.50 20.37 6.32
N PRO A 135 -1.87 21.54 6.85
CA PRO A 135 -0.93 22.47 7.48
C PRO A 135 -0.25 21.93 8.75
N GLU A 136 -0.89 20.98 9.44
CA GLU A 136 -0.38 20.35 10.67
C GLU A 136 0.49 19.11 10.39
N ALA A 137 0.67 18.72 9.13
CA ALA A 137 1.40 17.51 8.78
C ALA A 137 2.92 17.65 8.94
N TYR A 138 3.64 16.52 8.82
CA TYR A 138 5.10 16.47 8.90
C TYR A 138 5.79 17.24 7.77
N VAL A 139 5.18 17.30 6.59
CA VAL A 139 5.56 18.23 5.52
C VAL A 139 4.28 18.93 5.08
N PRO A 140 3.99 20.15 5.58
CA PRO A 140 2.85 20.93 5.12
C PRO A 140 2.91 21.10 3.61
N ASN A 141 1.79 20.93 2.92
CA ASN A 141 1.71 20.94 1.45
C ASN A 141 2.59 19.87 0.73
N GLY A 142 3.24 19.00 1.49
CA GLY A 142 3.92 17.82 0.98
C GLY A 142 2.92 16.86 0.34
N TYR A 143 3.42 15.92 -0.42
CA TYR A 143 2.53 15.03 -1.16
C TYR A 143 1.98 13.89 -0.27
N ILE A 144 0.81 13.36 -0.64
CA ILE A 144 0.25 12.11 -0.12
C ILE A 144 -0.38 11.32 -1.27
N THR A 145 0.03 10.06 -1.44
CA THR A 145 -0.55 9.12 -2.41
C THR A 145 -1.10 7.91 -1.69
N TYR A 146 -2.28 7.45 -2.05
CA TYR A 146 -2.89 6.28 -1.42
C TYR A 146 -3.62 5.39 -2.41
N VAL A 147 -3.65 4.10 -2.08
CA VAL A 147 -4.40 3.08 -2.80
C VAL A 147 -4.98 2.09 -1.79
N ALA A 148 -6.26 1.81 -1.92
CA ALA A 148 -7.01 0.91 -1.07
C ALA A 148 -7.57 -0.25 -1.89
N TRP A 149 -7.47 -1.46 -1.35
CA TRP A 149 -7.90 -2.69 -2.01
C TRP A 149 -8.54 -3.67 -1.05
N GLN A 150 -9.38 -4.55 -1.59
CA GLN A 150 -10.16 -5.50 -0.82
C GLN A 150 -9.27 -6.53 -0.13
N ARG A 151 -9.69 -6.98 1.05
CA ARG A 151 -9.14 -8.18 1.67
C ARG A 151 -9.65 -9.41 0.93
N VAL A 152 -8.74 -10.19 0.35
CA VAL A 152 -9.07 -11.45 -0.34
C VAL A 152 -9.08 -12.63 0.64
N PRO A 153 -9.81 -13.73 0.33
CA PRO A 153 -9.74 -14.97 1.09
C PRO A 153 -8.32 -15.54 1.13
N GLY A 154 -8.07 -16.40 2.12
CA GLY A 154 -6.77 -17.01 2.34
C GLY A 154 -5.88 -16.25 3.32
N SER A 155 -4.61 -16.62 3.35
CA SER A 155 -3.63 -16.04 4.28
C SER A 155 -2.27 -15.86 3.62
N PRO A 156 -1.46 -14.88 4.07
CA PRO A 156 -0.07 -14.80 3.66
C PRO A 156 0.65 -16.11 3.93
N LEU A 157 1.42 -16.62 2.97
CA LEU A 157 2.22 -17.83 3.21
C LEU A 157 3.27 -17.55 4.29
N ASP A 158 3.33 -18.41 5.31
CA ASP A 158 4.47 -18.41 6.22
C ASP A 158 5.63 -19.17 5.59
N SER A 159 6.81 -18.54 5.60
CA SER A 159 7.99 -19.08 4.96
C SER A 159 8.49 -20.36 5.63
N ARG A 160 8.42 -20.47 6.97
CA ARG A 160 8.86 -21.70 7.66
C ARG A 160 7.91 -22.83 7.34
N PHE A 161 6.61 -22.61 7.52
CA PHE A 161 5.61 -23.65 7.24
C PHE A 161 5.72 -24.14 5.80
N PHE A 162 5.76 -23.21 4.83
CA PHE A 162 5.83 -23.56 3.42
C PHE A 162 7.06 -24.44 3.09
N TRP A 163 8.25 -24.11 3.62
CA TRP A 163 9.49 -24.82 3.26
C TRP A 163 9.76 -26.06 4.12
N LEU A 164 9.46 -26.01 5.41
CA LEU A 164 9.93 -26.99 6.39
C LEU A 164 8.84 -27.94 6.87
N GLU A 165 7.61 -27.45 7.05
CA GLU A 165 6.55 -28.20 7.73
C GLU A 165 5.57 -28.83 6.75
N GLU A 166 5.28 -28.12 5.66
CA GLU A 166 4.33 -28.60 4.66
C GLU A 166 4.94 -29.69 3.76
N ASN A 167 4.08 -30.57 3.28
CA ASN A 167 4.51 -31.66 2.41
C ASN A 167 4.77 -31.17 0.97
N ARG A 168 5.38 -32.05 0.15
CA ARG A 168 5.70 -31.74 -1.24
C ARG A 168 4.46 -31.42 -2.06
N GLN A 169 3.37 -32.16 -1.84
CA GLN A 169 2.11 -32.00 -2.57
C GLN A 169 1.54 -30.59 -2.36
N TYR A 170 1.43 -30.13 -1.11
CA TYR A 170 0.98 -28.77 -0.79
C TYR A 170 1.82 -27.71 -1.49
N ARG A 171 3.16 -27.82 -1.42
CA ARG A 171 4.05 -26.86 -2.08
C ARG A 171 3.83 -26.82 -3.59
N ASP A 172 3.59 -27.96 -4.22
CA ASP A 172 3.37 -28.02 -5.66
C ASP A 172 2.00 -27.43 -6.05
N GLU A 173 0.97 -27.60 -5.21
CA GLU A 173 -0.33 -26.92 -5.38
C GLU A 173 -0.19 -25.40 -5.28
N VAL A 174 0.51 -24.89 -4.26
CA VAL A 174 0.78 -23.46 -4.10
C VAL A 174 1.59 -22.91 -5.28
N ARG A 175 2.60 -23.65 -5.78
CA ARG A 175 3.37 -23.24 -6.96
C ARG A 175 2.55 -23.24 -8.24
N ALA A 176 1.59 -24.16 -8.37
CA ALA A 176 0.67 -24.18 -9.51
C ALA A 176 -0.23 -22.94 -9.50
N ALA A 177 -0.85 -22.61 -8.35
CA ALA A 177 -1.61 -21.37 -8.16
C ALA A 177 -0.73 -20.13 -8.42
N PHE A 178 0.48 -20.17 -7.85
CA PHE A 178 1.71 -19.46 -8.25
C PHE A 178 1.74 -19.01 -9.71
N ALA A 179 2.00 -20.01 -10.54
CA ALA A 179 2.24 -19.85 -11.95
C ALA A 179 1.01 -19.30 -12.70
N VAL A 180 -0.21 -19.65 -12.27
CA VAL A 180 -1.44 -19.12 -12.88
C VAL A 180 -1.56 -17.62 -12.61
N ALA A 181 -1.48 -17.20 -11.35
CA ALA A 181 -1.59 -15.79 -10.97
C ALA A 181 -0.46 -14.96 -11.60
N TYR A 182 0.78 -15.47 -11.58
CA TYR A 182 1.91 -14.79 -12.19
C TYR A 182 1.75 -14.61 -13.70
N LYS A 183 1.32 -15.65 -14.43
CA LYS A 183 1.07 -15.57 -15.87
C LYS A 183 -0.04 -14.58 -16.19
N GLU A 184 -1.09 -14.54 -15.37
CA GLU A 184 -2.17 -13.58 -15.52
C GLU A 184 -1.67 -12.14 -15.37
N LEU A 185 -0.95 -11.84 -14.28
CA LEU A 185 -0.37 -10.52 -14.06
C LEU A 185 0.56 -10.09 -15.20
N ASN A 186 1.37 -11.02 -15.72
CA ASN A 186 2.34 -10.74 -16.77
C ASN A 186 1.69 -10.38 -18.12
N LYS A 187 0.44 -10.80 -18.38
CA LYS A 187 -0.33 -10.36 -19.57
C LYS A 187 -0.53 -8.84 -19.61
N TYR A 188 -0.48 -8.18 -18.46
CA TYR A 188 -0.64 -6.74 -18.31
C TYR A 188 0.69 -5.98 -18.23
N GLY A 189 1.83 -6.67 -18.41
CA GLY A 189 3.15 -6.05 -18.37
C GLY A 189 3.66 -5.72 -16.96
N TRP A 190 3.01 -6.24 -15.92
CA TRP A 190 3.40 -6.03 -14.52
C TRP A 190 4.02 -7.30 -13.93
N GLN A 191 4.94 -7.10 -12.97
CA GLN A 191 5.53 -8.18 -12.19
C GLN A 191 5.75 -7.73 -10.73
N PRO A 192 5.70 -8.64 -9.74
CA PRO A 192 5.94 -8.28 -8.35
C PRO A 192 7.39 -7.83 -8.14
N ALA A 193 7.58 -6.64 -7.56
CA ALA A 193 8.91 -6.13 -7.24
C ALA A 193 9.53 -6.83 -6.02
N ILE A 194 8.72 -7.05 -4.98
CA ILE A 194 9.16 -7.71 -3.73
C ILE A 194 8.91 -9.20 -3.84
N ARG A 195 9.96 -9.99 -3.64
CA ARG A 195 9.92 -11.46 -3.70
C ARG A 195 9.87 -12.01 -2.28
N GLY A 196 8.83 -12.78 -1.95
CA GLY A 196 8.76 -13.47 -0.67
C GLY A 196 7.41 -14.16 -0.42
N PRO A 197 7.39 -15.33 0.25
CA PRO A 197 6.14 -16.07 0.51
C PRO A 197 5.07 -15.23 1.21
N ARG A 198 5.46 -14.35 2.15
CA ARG A 198 4.54 -13.48 2.90
C ARG A 198 3.81 -12.44 2.06
N LYS A 199 4.18 -12.26 0.79
CA LYS A 199 3.49 -11.37 -0.16
C LYS A 199 2.47 -12.12 -1.01
N LEU A 200 2.46 -13.45 -0.95
CA LEU A 200 1.53 -14.33 -1.64
C LEU A 200 0.41 -14.68 -0.67
N ILE A 201 -0.83 -14.33 -1.05
CA ILE A 201 -2.02 -14.75 -0.30
C ILE A 201 -2.51 -16.02 -0.98
N TYR A 202 -2.61 -17.10 -0.22
CA TYR A 202 -3.09 -18.38 -0.73
C TYR A 202 -4.33 -18.80 0.05
N ASP A 203 -5.39 -19.16 -0.67
CA ASP A 203 -6.56 -19.78 -0.09
C ASP A 203 -6.49 -21.30 -0.28
N SER A 204 -6.28 -22.03 0.81
CA SER A 204 -6.19 -23.49 0.79
C SER A 204 -7.51 -24.17 0.44
N PHE A 205 -8.65 -23.49 0.63
CA PHE A 205 -9.96 -24.06 0.30
C PHE A 205 -10.21 -24.05 -1.21
N SER A 206 -10.07 -22.88 -1.85
CA SER A 206 -10.24 -22.75 -3.31
C SER A 206 -8.99 -23.13 -4.12
N LYS A 207 -7.83 -23.26 -3.47
CA LYS A 207 -6.52 -23.52 -4.07
C LYS A 207 -6.06 -22.43 -5.06
N THR A 208 -6.44 -21.18 -4.81
CA THR A 208 -6.06 -20.03 -5.64
C THR A 208 -5.19 -19.02 -4.90
N MET A 209 -4.57 -18.12 -5.67
CA MET A 209 -3.90 -16.90 -5.19
C MET A 209 -4.65 -15.66 -5.70
#